data_AF-A0A9E4ELF3-F1
#
_entry.id   AF-A0A9E4ELF3-F1
#
_cell.length_a   1.000
_cell.length_b   1.000
_cell.length_c   1.000
_cell.angle_alpha   90.00
_cell.angle_beta   90.00
_cell.angle_gamma   90.00
#
_symmetry.space_group_name_H-M   'P 1'
#
loop_
_entity.id
_entity.type
_entity.pdbx_description
1 polymer ?
#
loop_
_entity_poly.entity_id
_entity_poly.type
_entity_poly.pdbx_seq_one_letter_code
_entity_poly.pdbx_strand_id
1 'polypeptide(L)'
;YHELEDLTVTTYDSAYMHMDRYGNRFGFLVFDEVHHLPGESYSHGAELSIAPYRLGLTATLERPDGRHLMLRDLVGPTVYEKGIRDLSGDYLSEYNTQRIEVDMVAEERAEYETARSQFSAFLESKNLRLGSASGWQNFVRLSARSSDGRRAMLAYRRYRKVALGTTAKLRVLEDLLKKHPRDRMLIFTNDNETVYNISEQFLIPAITHQTRTKERREILRAFNEGDILALVTSRVLNEGVNVPEANVAVVLSGTSTIREHVQRLGRILRRREGKHAILYEVISRNTVEDRISRRRRQHDAYDGKQREIF
;
A
#
# COMPACT_ATOMS: atom_id res chain seq x y z
N TYR A 1 -9.77 -14.30 -30.53
CA TYR A 1 -9.64 -15.68 -30.04
C TYR A 1 -8.37 -15.74 -29.21
N HIS A 2 -8.41 -16.26 -27.99
CA HIS A 2 -7.20 -16.43 -27.18
C HIS A 2 -6.43 -17.62 -27.76
N GLU A 3 -5.21 -17.40 -28.24
CA GLU A 3 -4.32 -18.49 -28.62
C GLU A 3 -3.77 -19.11 -27.35
N LEU A 4 -4.06 -20.40 -27.16
CA LEU A 4 -3.50 -21.18 -26.07
C LEU A 4 -2.20 -21.79 -26.55
N GLU A 5 -1.13 -21.51 -25.83
CA GLU A 5 0.17 -22.14 -26.00
C GLU A 5 0.46 -23.05 -24.80
N ASP A 6 1.48 -23.91 -24.93
CA ASP A 6 1.94 -24.80 -23.84
C ASP A 6 2.26 -24.01 -22.56
N LEU A 7 2.74 -22.76 -22.71
CA LEU A 7 2.90 -21.79 -21.64
C LEU A 7 2.02 -20.57 -21.92
N THR A 8 0.90 -20.48 -21.20
CA THR A 8 -0.05 -19.37 -21.33
C THR A 8 -0.03 -18.51 -20.07
N VAL A 9 0.16 -17.20 -20.23
CA VAL A 9 0.07 -16.23 -19.13
C VAL A 9 -1.24 -15.47 -19.25
N THR A 10 -1.99 -15.38 -18.15
CA THR A 10 -3.27 -14.67 -18.09
C THR A 10 -3.44 -13.95 -16.75
N THR A 11 -4.38 -13.00 -16.70
CA THR A 11 -4.77 -12.34 -15.45
C THR A 11 -5.87 -13.14 -14.73
N TYR A 12 -6.02 -12.95 -13.42
CA TYR A 12 -7.10 -13.58 -12.65
C TYR A 12 -8.50 -13.30 -13.21
N ASP A 13 -8.74 -12.07 -13.66
CA ASP A 13 -10.03 -11.69 -14.25
C ASP A 13 -10.33 -12.46 -15.55
N SER A 14 -9.34 -12.58 -16.44
CA SER A 14 -9.50 -13.30 -17.70
C SER A 14 -9.56 -14.81 -17.49
N ALA A 15 -8.78 -15.36 -16.54
CA ALA A 15 -8.89 -16.75 -16.12
C ALA A 15 -10.31 -17.05 -15.62
N TYR A 16 -10.83 -16.28 -14.66
CA TYR A 16 -12.18 -16.46 -14.13
C TYR A 16 -13.25 -16.54 -15.23
N MET A 17 -13.15 -15.71 -16.27
CA MET A 17 -14.11 -15.69 -17.39
C MET A 17 -14.00 -16.87 -18.37
N HIS A 18 -12.90 -17.62 -18.36
CA HIS A 18 -12.60 -18.61 -19.40
C HIS A 18 -12.18 -19.99 -18.87
N MET A 19 -12.06 -20.16 -17.55
CA MET A 19 -11.67 -21.43 -16.94
C MET A 19 -12.73 -22.53 -17.11
N ASP A 20 -13.97 -22.19 -17.40
CA ASP A 20 -14.99 -23.13 -17.86
C ASP A 20 -14.58 -23.84 -19.17
N ARG A 21 -13.87 -23.14 -20.05
CA ARG A 21 -13.41 -23.66 -21.36
C ARG A 21 -12.00 -24.23 -21.31
N TYR A 22 -11.15 -23.67 -20.46
CA TYR A 22 -9.72 -23.98 -20.45
C TYR A 22 -9.25 -24.76 -19.22
N GLY A 23 -10.13 -24.97 -18.23
CA GLY A 23 -9.78 -25.61 -16.96
C GLY A 23 -9.24 -27.04 -17.10
N ASN A 24 -9.54 -27.71 -18.22
CA ASN A 24 -9.04 -29.05 -18.57
C ASN A 24 -7.87 -29.09 -19.56
N ARG A 25 -7.28 -27.94 -19.87
CA ARG A 25 -6.24 -27.82 -20.90
C ARG A 25 -4.81 -27.80 -20.35
N PHE A 26 -4.65 -27.60 -19.03
CA PHE A 26 -3.35 -27.46 -18.39
C PHE A 26 -3.16 -28.51 -17.29
N GLY A 27 -1.97 -29.12 -17.24
CA GLY A 27 -1.58 -30.04 -16.17
C GLY A 27 -0.99 -29.35 -14.94
N PHE A 28 -0.54 -28.09 -15.09
CA PHE A 28 0.12 -27.33 -14.03
C PHE A 28 -0.39 -25.89 -14.01
N LEU A 29 -0.81 -25.42 -12.84
CA LEU A 29 -1.18 -24.02 -12.61
C LEU A 29 -0.19 -23.35 -11.67
N VAL A 30 0.25 -22.16 -12.06
CA VAL A 30 1.07 -21.28 -11.23
C VAL A 30 0.26 -20.01 -10.95
N PHE A 31 -0.01 -19.78 -9.67
CA PHE A 31 -0.69 -18.59 -9.16
C PHE A 31 0.34 -17.63 -8.62
N ASP A 32 0.66 -16.58 -9.39
CA ASP A 32 1.43 -15.47 -8.86
C ASP A 32 0.54 -14.58 -7.96
N GLU A 33 1.14 -14.02 -6.92
CA GLU A 33 0.44 -13.26 -5.87
C GLU A 33 -0.81 -13.99 -5.33
N VAL A 34 -0.67 -15.28 -5.02
CA VAL A 34 -1.77 -16.22 -4.68
C VAL A 34 -2.68 -15.75 -3.53
N HIS A 35 -2.23 -14.82 -2.68
CA HIS A 35 -3.03 -14.18 -1.66
C HIS A 35 -4.31 -13.48 -2.19
N HIS A 36 -4.44 -13.21 -3.50
CA HIS A 36 -5.67 -12.71 -4.12
C HIS A 36 -6.70 -13.81 -4.44
N LEU A 37 -6.25 -15.06 -4.60
CA LEU A 37 -7.09 -16.18 -5.02
C LEU A 37 -8.31 -16.44 -4.11
N PRO A 38 -8.25 -16.28 -2.76
CA PRO A 38 -9.42 -16.45 -1.88
C PRO A 38 -10.53 -15.39 -2.02
N GLY A 39 -10.48 -14.54 -3.06
CA GLY A 39 -11.59 -13.68 -3.45
C GLY A 39 -12.83 -14.48 -3.89
N GLU A 40 -14.02 -13.90 -3.71
CA GLU A 40 -15.30 -14.58 -4.00
C GLU A 40 -15.45 -15.00 -5.47
N SER A 41 -14.82 -14.27 -6.40
CA SER A 41 -14.83 -14.64 -7.82
C SER A 41 -13.61 -15.44 -8.24
N TYR A 42 -12.43 -15.14 -7.69
CA TYR A 42 -11.17 -15.71 -8.17
C TYR A 42 -10.96 -17.16 -7.75
N SER A 43 -11.53 -17.58 -6.62
CA SER A 43 -11.51 -18.97 -6.15
C SER A 43 -12.08 -19.94 -7.20
N HIS A 44 -13.15 -19.54 -7.89
CA HIS A 44 -13.74 -20.33 -8.98
C HIS A 44 -12.74 -20.64 -10.10
N GLY A 45 -11.77 -19.75 -10.37
CA GLY A 45 -10.73 -20.01 -11.37
C GLY A 45 -9.87 -21.23 -11.03
N ALA A 46 -9.57 -21.46 -9.74
CA ALA A 46 -8.84 -22.63 -9.29
C ALA A 46 -9.74 -23.89 -9.16
N GLU A 47 -11.01 -23.71 -8.80
CA GLU A 47 -11.98 -24.80 -8.66
C GLU A 47 -12.38 -25.41 -10.01
N LEU A 48 -12.50 -24.57 -11.05
CA LEU A 48 -12.86 -25.01 -12.41
C LEU A 48 -11.71 -25.67 -13.17
N SER A 49 -10.49 -25.67 -12.60
CA SER A 49 -9.37 -26.40 -13.18
C SER A 49 -9.25 -27.82 -12.66
N ILE A 50 -9.02 -28.76 -13.55
CA ILE A 50 -8.66 -30.14 -13.18
C ILE A 50 -7.13 -30.34 -13.07
N ALA A 51 -6.33 -29.27 -13.19
CA ALA A 51 -4.87 -29.36 -13.12
C ALA A 51 -4.44 -30.00 -11.78
N PRO A 52 -3.74 -31.15 -11.82
CA PRO A 52 -3.30 -31.86 -10.61
C PRO A 52 -2.15 -31.15 -9.91
N TYR A 53 -1.29 -30.45 -10.65
CA TYR A 53 -0.16 -29.73 -10.10
C TYR A 53 -0.53 -28.25 -9.92
N ARG A 54 -0.29 -27.71 -8.72
CA ARG A 54 -0.59 -26.32 -8.38
C ARG A 54 0.56 -25.71 -7.58
N LEU A 55 0.94 -24.50 -7.92
CA LEU A 55 1.97 -23.73 -7.22
C LEU A 55 1.44 -22.32 -6.93
N GLY A 56 1.44 -21.92 -5.66
CA GLY A 56 1.12 -20.55 -5.25
C GLY A 56 2.37 -19.80 -4.84
N LEU A 57 2.54 -18.58 -5.35
CA LEU A 57 3.63 -17.68 -5.00
C LEU A 57 3.06 -16.44 -4.31
N THR A 58 3.57 -16.07 -3.14
CA THR A 58 3.24 -14.80 -2.50
C THR A 58 4.31 -14.39 -1.50
N ALA A 59 4.46 -13.09 -1.30
CA ALA A 59 5.26 -12.52 -0.23
C ALA A 59 4.44 -12.24 1.05
N THR A 60 3.12 -12.35 1.00
CA THR A 60 2.20 -11.94 2.08
C THR A 60 1.03 -12.91 2.17
N LEU A 61 1.27 -14.08 2.77
CA LEU A 61 0.25 -15.14 2.88
C LEU A 61 -0.90 -14.75 3.80
N GLU A 62 -0.59 -14.11 4.93
CA GLU A 62 -1.58 -13.78 5.95
C GLU A 62 -2.53 -12.67 5.49
N ARG A 63 -3.83 -12.91 5.68
CA ARG A 63 -4.88 -11.93 5.41
C ARG A 63 -5.65 -11.61 6.69
N PRO A 64 -5.99 -10.33 6.94
CA PRO A 64 -6.79 -9.93 8.11
C PRO A 64 -8.19 -10.57 8.17
N ASP A 65 -8.71 -11.02 7.03
CA ASP A 65 -10.02 -11.66 6.89
C ASP A 65 -9.98 -13.19 7.14
N GLY A 66 -8.80 -13.77 7.37
CA GLY A 66 -8.64 -15.21 7.59
C GLY A 66 -8.85 -16.08 6.34
N ARG A 67 -9.16 -15.50 5.18
CA ARG A 67 -9.50 -16.27 3.96
C ARG A 67 -8.30 -16.98 3.33
N HIS A 68 -7.08 -16.64 3.75
CA HIS A 68 -5.87 -17.36 3.35
C HIS A 68 -5.91 -18.86 3.68
N LEU A 69 -6.72 -19.28 4.67
CA LEU A 69 -6.94 -20.69 5.00
C LEU A 69 -7.52 -21.49 3.82
N MET A 70 -8.29 -20.85 2.93
CA MET A 70 -8.85 -21.48 1.73
C MET A 70 -7.76 -21.89 0.73
N LEU A 71 -6.57 -21.28 0.78
CA LEU A 71 -5.47 -21.62 -0.13
C LEU A 71 -5.01 -23.06 0.02
N ARG A 72 -5.17 -23.63 1.22
CA ARG A 72 -4.85 -25.03 1.47
C ARG A 72 -5.66 -25.97 0.59
N ASP A 73 -6.93 -25.67 0.41
CA ASP A 73 -7.86 -26.49 -0.38
C ASP A 73 -7.81 -26.12 -1.87
N LEU A 74 -7.58 -24.84 -2.19
CA LEU A 74 -7.51 -24.36 -3.57
C LEU A 74 -6.18 -24.65 -4.26
N VAL A 75 -5.07 -24.69 -3.53
CA VAL A 75 -3.71 -24.82 -4.11
C VAL A 75 -2.94 -25.92 -3.38
N GLY A 76 -2.86 -25.84 -2.06
CA GLY A 76 -2.09 -26.77 -1.23
C GLY A 76 -1.51 -26.09 0.01
N PRO A 77 -0.87 -26.86 0.91
CA PRO A 77 -0.20 -26.31 2.08
C PRO A 77 1.02 -25.47 1.70
N THR A 78 1.44 -24.58 2.59
CA THR A 78 2.74 -23.90 2.48
C THR A 78 3.85 -24.93 2.59
N VAL A 79 4.57 -25.16 1.50
CA VAL A 79 5.70 -26.13 1.44
C VAL A 79 7.06 -25.48 1.72
N TYR A 80 7.14 -24.16 1.60
CA TYR A 80 8.35 -23.39 1.85
C TYR A 80 7.97 -21.97 2.27
N GLU A 81 8.61 -21.49 3.33
CA GLU A 81 8.50 -20.11 3.77
C GLU A 81 9.90 -19.62 4.14
N LYS A 82 10.22 -18.40 3.72
CA LYS A 82 11.47 -17.75 4.09
C LYS A 82 11.19 -16.29 4.39
N GLY A 83 11.49 -15.88 5.61
CA GLY A 83 11.27 -14.51 6.05
C GLY A 83 12.29 -13.55 5.43
N ILE A 84 11.97 -12.26 5.48
CA ILE A 84 12.89 -11.18 5.05
C ILE A 84 14.22 -11.26 5.83
N ARG A 85 14.18 -11.66 7.11
CA ARG A 85 15.36 -11.80 7.96
C ARG A 85 16.27 -12.95 7.53
N ASP A 86 15.70 -14.05 7.05
CA ASP A 86 16.47 -15.22 6.59
C ASP A 86 17.13 -14.97 5.21
N LEU A 87 16.71 -13.91 4.53
CA LEU A 87 17.26 -13.42 3.26
C LEU A 87 18.25 -12.25 3.46
N SER A 88 18.39 -11.72 4.68
CA SER A 88 19.39 -10.69 4.99
C SER A 88 20.79 -11.31 5.04
N GLY A 89 21.66 -10.84 4.14
CA GLY A 89 22.99 -11.41 3.91
C GLY A 89 23.35 -11.41 2.42
N ASP A 90 22.44 -11.92 1.57
CA ASP A 90 22.74 -12.14 0.14
C ASP A 90 21.80 -11.41 -0.85
N TYR A 91 20.53 -11.11 -0.50
CA TYR A 91 19.52 -10.67 -1.50
C TYR A 91 18.68 -9.44 -1.16
N LEU A 92 18.57 -9.02 0.10
CA LEU A 92 17.91 -7.76 0.46
C LEU A 92 18.96 -6.66 0.61
N SER A 93 18.78 -5.56 -0.13
CA SER A 93 19.56 -4.35 0.11
C SER A 93 19.23 -3.82 1.52
N GLU A 94 20.25 -3.68 2.36
CA GLU A 94 20.07 -3.00 3.65
C GLU A 94 19.71 -1.53 3.38
N TYR A 95 18.46 -1.16 3.63
CA TYR A 95 17.98 0.22 3.61
C TYR A 95 17.79 0.73 5.04
N ASN A 96 18.03 2.02 5.24
CA ASN A 96 17.86 2.68 6.52
C ASN A 96 16.46 3.29 6.60
N THR A 97 15.70 2.97 7.64
CA THR A 97 14.39 3.59 7.88
C THR A 97 14.54 4.78 8.83
N GLN A 98 14.05 5.95 8.45
CA GLN A 98 14.01 7.16 9.27
C GLN A 98 12.57 7.62 9.45
N ARG A 99 12.13 7.68 10.71
CA ARG A 99 10.79 8.16 11.04
C ARG A 99 10.86 9.63 11.40
N ILE A 100 10.04 10.44 10.75
CA ILE A 100 9.91 11.87 11.02
C ILE A 100 8.52 12.11 11.56
N GLU A 101 8.45 12.58 12.80
CA GLU A 101 7.18 12.93 13.42
C GLU A 101 6.93 14.43 13.28
N VAL A 102 5.74 14.79 12.83
CA VAL A 102 5.36 16.19 12.61
C VAL A 102 4.13 16.55 13.42
N ASP A 103 4.09 17.80 13.87
CA ASP A 103 2.92 18.38 14.52
C ASP A 103 2.10 19.19 13.52
N MET A 104 0.77 19.01 13.56
CA MET A 104 -0.17 19.85 12.82
C MET A 104 -0.05 21.30 13.26
N VAL A 105 -0.27 22.23 12.32
CA VAL A 105 -0.44 23.64 12.69
C VAL A 105 -1.76 23.82 13.47
N ALA A 106 -1.87 24.90 14.24
CA ALA A 106 -3.00 25.13 15.14
C ALA A 106 -4.37 25.09 14.43
N GLU A 107 -4.46 25.65 13.21
CA GLU A 107 -5.68 25.65 12.40
C GLU A 107 -6.08 24.23 11.97
N GLU A 108 -5.13 23.45 11.42
CA GLU A 108 -5.34 22.04 11.07
C GLU A 108 -5.72 21.21 12.29
N ARG A 109 -5.10 21.48 13.45
CA ARG A 109 -5.39 20.78 14.71
C ARG A 109 -6.83 21.04 15.14
N ALA A 110 -7.26 22.30 15.17
CA ALA A 110 -8.63 22.67 15.54
C ALA A 110 -9.66 22.04 14.59
N GLU A 111 -9.36 22.02 13.29
CA GLU A 111 -10.22 21.41 12.28
C GLU A 111 -10.31 19.88 12.45
N TYR A 112 -9.15 19.23 12.66
CA TYR A 112 -9.06 17.80 12.94
C TYR A 112 -9.87 17.42 14.18
N GLU A 113 -9.71 18.15 15.29
CA GLU A 113 -10.40 17.90 16.56
C GLU A 113 -11.91 18.11 16.45
N THR A 114 -12.34 19.16 15.74
CA THR A 114 -13.76 19.42 15.48
C THR A 114 -14.40 18.26 14.72
N ALA A 115 -13.81 17.88 13.58
CA ALA A 115 -14.32 16.78 12.77
C ALA A 115 -14.23 15.42 13.51
N ARG A 116 -13.16 15.20 14.27
CA ARG A 116 -12.98 13.98 15.07
C ARG A 116 -14.01 13.88 16.19
N SER A 117 -14.35 14.99 16.84
CA SER A 117 -15.34 15.05 17.91
C SER A 117 -16.75 14.79 17.38
N GLN A 118 -17.13 15.41 16.26
CA GLN A 118 -18.41 15.14 15.61
C GLN A 118 -18.58 13.66 15.24
N PHE A 119 -17.54 13.06 14.69
CA PHE A 119 -17.56 11.63 14.37
C PHE A 119 -17.65 10.76 15.63
N SER A 120 -16.88 11.07 16.67
CA SER A 120 -16.85 10.28 17.91
C SER A 120 -18.19 10.36 18.65
N ALA A 121 -18.80 11.55 18.73
CA ALA A 121 -20.13 11.76 19.31
C ALA A 121 -21.21 10.92 18.60
N PHE A 122 -21.15 10.79 17.27
CA PHE A 122 -22.08 9.93 16.55
C PHE A 122 -21.89 8.45 16.91
N LEU A 123 -20.64 7.97 16.97
CA LEU A 123 -20.36 6.58 17.35
C LEU A 123 -20.87 6.28 18.77
N GLU A 124 -20.67 7.20 19.70
CA GLU A 124 -21.16 7.08 21.08
C GLU A 124 -22.69 7.05 21.12
N SER A 125 -23.37 7.96 20.41
CA SER A 125 -24.83 8.02 20.37
C SER A 125 -25.49 6.74 19.80
N LYS A 126 -24.74 5.99 18.99
CA LYS A 126 -25.17 4.73 18.37
C LYS A 126 -24.53 3.50 19.02
N ASN A 127 -23.77 3.68 20.09
CA ASN A 127 -23.01 2.65 20.79
C ASN A 127 -22.17 1.77 19.84
N LEU A 128 -21.54 2.40 18.84
CA LEU A 128 -20.77 1.73 17.80
C LEU A 128 -19.30 1.59 18.18
N ARG A 129 -18.78 0.37 18.11
CA ARG A 129 -17.36 0.07 18.29
C ARG A 129 -16.73 -0.34 16.96
N LEU A 130 -15.93 0.55 16.38
CA LEU A 130 -15.26 0.30 15.09
C LEU A 130 -14.19 -0.80 15.13
N GLY A 131 -13.74 -1.19 16.33
CA GLY A 131 -12.79 -2.31 16.49
C GLY A 131 -13.44 -3.69 16.39
N SER A 132 -14.76 -3.79 16.24
CA SER A 132 -15.47 -5.06 16.05
C SER A 132 -15.49 -5.49 14.57
N ALA A 133 -15.60 -6.80 14.31
CA ALA A 133 -15.59 -7.38 12.96
C ALA A 133 -16.59 -6.71 11.98
N SER A 134 -17.76 -6.31 12.47
CA SER A 134 -18.80 -5.63 11.68
C SER A 134 -18.96 -4.13 11.99
N GLY A 135 -18.11 -3.57 12.86
CA GLY A 135 -18.29 -2.21 13.40
C GLY A 135 -18.26 -1.13 12.31
N TRP A 136 -17.33 -1.26 11.36
CA TRP A 136 -17.23 -0.38 10.20
C TRP A 136 -18.45 -0.50 9.26
N GLN A 137 -18.86 -1.74 8.95
CA GLN A 137 -20.02 -1.99 8.09
C GLN A 137 -21.31 -1.44 8.69
N ASN A 138 -21.49 -1.59 10.00
CA ASN A 138 -22.62 -1.04 10.74
C ASN A 138 -22.60 0.51 10.70
N PHE A 139 -21.44 1.13 10.90
CA PHE A 139 -21.30 2.58 10.76
C PHE A 139 -21.69 3.06 9.36
N VAL A 140 -21.18 2.44 8.30
CA VAL A 140 -21.51 2.80 6.92
C VAL A 140 -23.03 2.71 6.68
N ARG A 141 -23.66 1.61 7.12
CA ARG A 141 -25.11 1.40 6.99
C ARG A 141 -25.92 2.50 7.68
N LEU A 142 -25.55 2.84 8.91
CA LEU A 142 -26.26 3.87 9.70
C LEU A 142 -26.01 5.27 9.15
N SER A 143 -24.81 5.52 8.60
CA SER A 143 -24.45 6.81 8.01
C SER A 143 -25.32 7.18 6.80
N ALA A 144 -25.76 6.19 6.04
CA ALA A 144 -26.60 6.39 4.86
C ALA A 144 -28.09 6.63 5.17
N ARG A 145 -28.53 6.39 6.41
CA ARG A 145 -29.95 6.37 6.78
C ARG A 145 -30.42 7.62 7.54
N SER A 146 -29.53 8.56 7.82
CA SER A 146 -29.86 9.77 8.59
C SER A 146 -28.99 10.96 8.21
N SER A 147 -29.52 12.17 8.40
CA SER A 147 -28.75 13.41 8.26
C SER A 147 -27.56 13.45 9.22
N ASP A 148 -27.76 13.02 10.47
CA ASP A 148 -26.72 12.91 11.50
C ASP A 148 -25.62 11.92 11.10
N GLY A 149 -26.03 10.77 10.56
CA GLY A 149 -25.12 9.77 10.03
C GLY A 149 -24.31 10.28 8.84
N ARG A 150 -24.94 11.04 7.94
CA ARG A 150 -24.24 11.71 6.83
C ARG A 150 -23.22 12.72 7.34
N ARG A 151 -23.56 13.53 8.35
CA ARG A 151 -22.61 14.45 9.00
C ARG A 151 -21.44 13.70 9.61
N ALA A 152 -21.68 12.57 10.28
CA ALA A 152 -20.63 11.73 10.85
C ALA A 152 -19.69 11.13 9.78
N MET A 153 -20.23 10.71 8.62
CA MET A 153 -19.41 10.24 7.50
C MET A 153 -18.56 11.36 6.89
N LEU A 154 -19.12 12.57 6.74
CA LEU A 154 -18.36 13.73 6.26
C LEU A 154 -17.25 14.11 7.26
N ALA A 155 -17.57 14.14 8.56
CA ALA A 155 -16.62 14.39 9.62
C ALA A 155 -15.51 13.33 9.66
N TYR A 156 -15.87 12.05 9.47
CA TYR A 156 -14.91 10.96 9.32
C TYR A 156 -13.91 11.18 8.18
N ARG A 157 -14.42 11.52 6.99
CA ARG A 157 -13.60 11.80 5.81
C ARG A 157 -12.72 13.02 6.06
N ARG A 158 -13.27 14.08 6.68
CA ARG A 158 -12.57 15.34 6.92
C ARG A 158 -11.41 15.17 7.90
N TYR A 159 -11.62 14.61 9.08
CA TYR A 159 -10.52 14.46 10.05
C TYR A 159 -9.41 13.56 9.48
N ARG A 160 -9.76 12.52 8.69
CA ARG A 160 -8.76 11.67 8.03
C ARG A 160 -7.98 12.45 6.98
N LYS A 161 -8.66 13.24 6.15
CA LYS A 161 -8.02 14.10 5.14
C LYS A 161 -7.02 15.06 5.78
N VAL A 162 -7.40 15.74 6.86
CA VAL A 162 -6.52 16.65 7.59
C VAL A 162 -5.31 15.90 8.15
N ALA A 163 -5.49 14.72 8.75
CA ALA A 163 -4.36 13.93 9.27
C ALA A 163 -3.34 13.51 8.21
N LEU A 164 -3.83 13.19 7.02
CA LEU A 164 -3.05 12.57 5.96
C LEU A 164 -2.41 13.59 5.01
N GLY A 165 -2.95 14.81 4.93
CA GLY A 165 -2.47 15.87 4.04
C GLY A 165 -1.99 17.13 4.77
N THR A 166 -1.42 17.00 5.97
CA THR A 166 -0.99 18.18 6.76
C THR A 166 0.09 18.97 6.03
N THR A 167 0.02 20.30 6.16
CA THR A 167 1.01 21.24 5.63
C THR A 167 2.41 20.93 6.20
N ALA A 168 2.48 20.46 7.45
CA ALA A 168 3.72 20.05 8.08
C ALA A 168 4.41 18.88 7.34
N LYS A 169 3.63 17.91 6.80
CA LYS A 169 4.19 16.83 5.98
C LYS A 169 4.74 17.33 4.66
N LEU A 170 4.07 18.30 4.03
CA LEU A 170 4.55 18.90 2.78
C LEU A 170 5.85 19.68 2.99
N ARG A 171 6.00 20.38 4.14
CA ARG A 171 7.27 21.02 4.52
C ARG A 171 8.40 20.00 4.69
N VAL A 172 8.13 18.89 5.37
CA VAL A 172 9.11 17.80 5.47
C VAL A 172 9.46 17.23 4.10
N LEU A 173 8.49 17.05 3.20
CA LEU A 173 8.78 16.62 1.84
C LEU A 173 9.70 17.61 1.13
N GLU A 174 9.43 18.91 1.24
CA GLU A 174 10.26 19.96 0.67
C GLU A 174 11.71 19.89 1.18
N ASP A 175 11.89 19.73 2.50
CA ASP A 175 13.21 19.58 3.12
C ASP A 175 13.92 18.31 2.65
N LEU A 176 13.19 17.20 2.49
CA LEU A 176 13.73 15.96 1.96
C LEU A 176 14.15 16.09 0.49
N LEU A 177 13.34 16.75 -0.34
CA LEU A 177 13.68 17.04 -1.74
C LEU A 177 14.96 17.90 -1.83
N LYS A 178 15.09 18.92 -0.97
CA LYS A 178 16.30 19.76 -0.86
C LYS A 178 17.53 18.98 -0.36
N LYS A 179 17.34 18.04 0.57
CA LYS A 179 18.40 17.16 1.10
C LYS A 179 18.89 16.15 0.06
N HIS A 180 18.03 15.77 -0.88
CA HIS A 180 18.25 14.71 -1.86
C HIS A 180 18.17 15.22 -3.32
N PRO A 181 18.89 16.28 -3.71
CA PRO A 181 18.68 16.95 -5.00
C PRO A 181 19.16 16.15 -6.22
N ARG A 182 19.94 15.08 -5.98
CA ARG A 182 20.51 14.21 -7.03
C ARG A 182 20.12 12.73 -6.86
N ASP A 183 19.25 12.45 -5.90
CA ASP A 183 18.82 11.10 -5.60
C ASP A 183 17.46 10.85 -6.24
N ARG A 184 17.24 9.62 -6.71
CA ARG A 184 15.95 9.19 -7.25
C ARG A 184 15.01 8.87 -6.10
N MET A 185 13.96 9.66 -5.98
CA MET A 185 13.00 9.67 -4.89
C MET A 185 11.62 9.16 -5.33
N LEU A 186 11.12 8.13 -4.67
CA LEU A 186 9.72 7.69 -4.79
C LEU A 186 8.90 8.19 -3.61
N ILE A 187 7.85 8.95 -3.89
CA ILE A 187 6.98 9.55 -2.89
C ILE A 187 5.64 8.84 -2.89
N PHE A 188 5.24 8.33 -1.73
CA PHE A 188 4.01 7.59 -1.51
C PHE A 188 3.07 8.37 -0.61
N THR A 189 1.83 8.52 -1.05
CA THR A 189 0.72 9.07 -0.27
C THR A 189 -0.42 8.06 -0.25
N ASN A 190 -1.51 8.35 0.45
CA ASN A 190 -2.67 7.47 0.60
C ASN A 190 -3.84 7.82 -0.33
N ASP A 191 -3.83 9.00 -0.96
CA ASP A 191 -4.94 9.49 -1.78
C ASP A 191 -4.44 10.31 -2.97
N ASN A 192 -5.24 10.30 -4.04
CA ASN A 192 -4.91 10.97 -5.29
C ASN A 192 -4.87 12.49 -5.15
N GLU A 193 -5.69 13.08 -4.27
CA GLU A 193 -5.73 14.53 -4.11
C GLU A 193 -4.37 15.05 -3.63
N THR A 194 -3.79 14.38 -2.64
CA THR A 194 -2.45 14.69 -2.14
C THR A 194 -1.37 14.46 -3.19
N VAL A 195 -1.51 13.43 -4.04
CA VAL A 195 -0.58 13.21 -5.17
C VAL A 195 -0.57 14.39 -6.12
N TYR A 196 -1.75 14.83 -6.55
CA TYR A 196 -1.85 15.96 -7.49
C TYR A 196 -1.40 17.27 -6.84
N ASN A 197 -1.72 17.50 -5.56
CA ASN A 197 -1.23 18.66 -4.82
C ASN A 197 0.31 18.70 -4.78
N ILE A 198 0.97 17.57 -4.50
CA ILE A 198 2.43 17.46 -4.53
C ILE A 198 2.96 17.70 -5.95
N SER A 199 2.29 17.12 -6.94
CA SER A 199 2.69 17.25 -8.35
C SER A 199 2.67 18.70 -8.80
N GLU A 200 1.59 19.43 -8.52
CA GLU A 200 1.43 20.84 -8.87
C GLU A 200 2.39 21.73 -8.09
N GLN A 201 2.55 21.49 -6.78
CA GLN A 201 3.38 22.33 -5.91
C GLN A 201 4.88 22.17 -6.17
N PHE A 202 5.35 20.94 -6.39
CA PHE A 202 6.77 20.62 -6.52
C PHE A 202 7.20 20.32 -7.96
N LEU A 203 6.26 20.39 -8.92
CA LEU A 203 6.48 20.05 -10.33
C LEU A 203 7.00 18.61 -10.53
N ILE A 204 6.53 17.70 -9.68
CA ILE A 204 6.92 16.29 -9.70
C ILE A 204 5.88 15.49 -10.49
N PRO A 205 6.27 14.65 -11.46
CA PRO A 205 5.33 13.79 -12.19
C PRO A 205 4.54 12.87 -11.24
N ALA A 206 3.24 12.70 -11.55
CA ALA A 206 2.31 11.91 -10.75
C ALA A 206 1.83 10.67 -11.50
N ILE A 207 1.79 9.53 -10.79
CA ILE A 207 1.11 8.32 -11.26
C ILE A 207 -0.01 7.97 -10.30
N THR A 208 -1.24 7.96 -10.81
CA THR A 208 -2.42 7.46 -10.11
C THR A 208 -3.06 6.32 -10.91
N HIS A 209 -4.21 5.80 -10.45
CA HIS A 209 -5.01 4.85 -11.21
C HIS A 209 -5.69 5.49 -12.44
N GLN A 210 -5.71 6.82 -12.54
CA GLN A 210 -6.31 7.56 -13.66
C GLN A 210 -5.28 7.88 -14.75
N THR A 211 -3.98 7.75 -14.46
CA THR A 211 -2.89 7.98 -15.42
C THR A 211 -2.98 6.96 -16.56
N ARG A 212 -2.98 7.45 -17.80
CA ARG A 212 -3.13 6.60 -18.99
C ARG A 212 -1.90 5.69 -19.16
N THR A 213 -2.09 4.51 -19.73
CA THR A 213 -1.01 3.52 -19.91
C THR A 213 0.19 4.04 -20.71
N LYS A 214 -0.02 4.95 -21.68
CA LYS A 214 1.06 5.56 -22.47
C LYS A 214 1.87 6.54 -21.61
N GLU A 215 1.20 7.48 -20.97
CA GLU A 215 1.79 8.47 -20.06
C GLU A 215 2.52 7.81 -18.89
N ARG A 216 1.91 6.80 -18.25
CA ARG A 216 2.55 6.00 -17.19
C ARG A 216 3.88 5.40 -17.67
N ARG A 217 3.91 4.83 -18.88
CA ARG A 217 5.14 4.24 -19.44
C ARG A 217 6.22 5.28 -19.69
N GLU A 218 5.84 6.45 -20.21
CA GLU A 218 6.76 7.56 -20.46
C GLU A 218 7.37 8.10 -19.15
N ILE A 219 6.55 8.34 -18.13
CA ILE A 219 7.01 8.80 -16.81
C ILE A 219 7.98 7.78 -16.17
N LEU A 220 7.61 6.49 -16.19
CA LEU A 220 8.45 5.43 -15.61
C LEU A 220 9.77 5.27 -16.37
N ARG A 221 9.76 5.43 -17.69
CA ARG A 221 10.97 5.41 -18.51
C ARG A 221 11.89 6.59 -18.15
N ALA A 222 11.37 7.81 -18.15
CA ALA A 222 12.12 9.01 -17.80
C ALA A 222 12.73 8.93 -16.39
N PHE A 223 11.99 8.34 -15.43
CA PHE A 223 12.51 8.15 -14.07
C PHE A 223 13.64 7.11 -14.02
N ASN A 224 13.51 6.00 -14.76
CA ASN A 224 14.56 4.97 -14.84
C ASN A 224 15.82 5.47 -15.55
N GLU A 225 15.66 6.27 -16.61
CA GLU A 225 16.77 6.90 -17.35
C GLU A 225 17.44 8.02 -16.52
N GLY A 226 16.75 8.53 -15.48
CA GLY A 226 17.25 9.57 -14.59
C GLY A 226 16.95 10.99 -15.06
N ASP A 227 16.13 11.15 -16.10
CA ASP A 227 15.67 12.45 -16.60
C ASP A 227 14.77 13.16 -15.58
N ILE A 228 14.01 12.37 -14.81
CA ILE A 228 13.27 12.84 -13.64
C ILE A 228 13.78 12.12 -12.39
N LEU A 229 14.00 12.90 -11.33
CA LEU A 229 14.56 12.39 -10.07
C LEU A 229 13.51 12.13 -9.01
N ALA A 230 12.27 12.59 -9.21
CA ALA A 230 11.20 12.39 -8.25
C ALA A 230 9.92 11.93 -8.96
N LEU A 231 9.15 11.10 -8.27
CA LEU A 231 7.87 10.57 -8.75
C LEU A 231 6.93 10.37 -7.56
N VAL A 232 5.69 10.84 -7.67
CA VAL A 232 4.67 10.73 -6.61
C VAL A 232 3.52 9.79 -7.00
N THR A 233 3.04 8.97 -6.06
CA THR A 233 1.94 8.02 -6.27
C THR A 233 1.12 7.73 -5.00
N SER A 234 -0.18 7.44 -5.15
CA SER A 234 -1.16 7.28 -4.04
C SER A 234 -1.39 5.84 -3.59
N ARG A 235 -1.01 4.88 -4.44
CA ARG A 235 -1.03 3.45 -4.18
C ARG A 235 0.11 2.86 -4.98
N VAL A 236 0.81 1.91 -4.38
CA VAL A 236 1.98 1.29 -4.99
C VAL A 236 1.64 0.89 -6.42
N LEU A 237 2.59 1.14 -7.32
CA LEU A 237 2.58 0.66 -8.69
C LEU A 237 2.15 -0.80 -8.65
N ASN A 238 0.84 -1.03 -8.89
CA ASN A 238 0.22 -2.32 -8.62
C ASN A 238 0.98 -3.41 -9.40
N GLU A 239 0.97 -4.60 -8.80
CA GLU A 239 1.59 -5.85 -9.26
C GLU A 239 1.66 -5.97 -10.79
N GLY A 240 2.85 -6.30 -11.31
CA GLY A 240 3.12 -6.44 -12.74
C GLY A 240 3.77 -5.24 -13.45
N VAL A 241 4.05 -4.13 -12.72
CA VAL A 241 4.83 -3.00 -13.26
C VAL A 241 6.27 -3.08 -12.74
N ASN A 242 7.25 -2.99 -13.64
CA ASN A 242 8.66 -2.79 -13.28
C ASN A 242 8.81 -1.48 -12.50
N VAL A 243 8.88 -1.59 -11.18
CA VAL A 243 9.02 -0.44 -10.29
C VAL A 243 10.43 0.11 -10.47
N PRO A 244 10.56 1.42 -10.69
CA PRO A 244 11.83 1.98 -11.11
C PRO A 244 12.86 2.02 -9.98
N GLU A 245 14.13 1.92 -10.32
CA GLU A 245 15.22 1.94 -9.34
C GLU A 245 15.25 3.28 -8.60
N ALA A 246 15.06 3.26 -7.29
CA ALA A 246 15.14 4.46 -6.44
C ALA A 246 16.13 4.24 -5.30
N ASN A 247 16.71 5.31 -4.78
CA ASN A 247 17.56 5.24 -3.59
C ASN A 247 16.97 5.98 -2.39
N VAL A 248 15.91 6.77 -2.60
CA VAL A 248 15.12 7.36 -1.52
C VAL A 248 13.65 7.02 -1.72
N ALA A 249 12.99 6.60 -0.65
CA ALA A 249 11.54 6.46 -0.59
C ALA A 249 10.98 7.34 0.52
N VAL A 250 9.87 8.02 0.27
CA VAL A 250 9.17 8.86 1.25
C VAL A 250 7.73 8.40 1.35
N VAL A 251 7.32 7.91 2.51
CA VAL A 251 5.92 7.59 2.81
C VAL A 251 5.35 8.73 3.64
N LEU A 252 4.60 9.62 3.00
CA LEU A 252 4.00 10.76 3.68
C LEU A 252 2.82 10.35 4.55
N SER A 253 2.05 9.35 4.15
CA SER A 253 0.83 8.92 4.83
C SER A 253 0.58 7.45 4.52
N GLY A 254 0.81 6.57 5.50
CA GLY A 254 0.79 5.12 5.30
C GLY A 254 -0.30 4.39 6.06
N THR A 255 -1.21 3.70 5.35
CA THR A 255 -1.96 2.56 5.92
C THR A 255 -1.02 1.36 6.11
N SER A 256 -1.45 0.32 6.84
CA SER A 256 -0.67 -0.93 6.99
C SER A 256 -0.23 -1.52 5.64
N THR A 257 -1.12 -1.45 4.66
CA THR A 257 -0.87 -1.91 3.28
C THR A 257 0.28 -1.19 2.60
N ILE A 258 0.40 0.14 2.73
CA ILE A 258 1.46 0.91 2.06
C ILE A 258 2.85 0.46 2.56
N ARG A 259 2.99 0.08 3.84
CA ARG A 259 4.27 -0.39 4.39
C ARG A 259 4.62 -1.83 3.99
N GLU A 260 3.64 -2.74 3.89
CA GLU A 260 3.84 -4.07 3.28
C GLU A 260 4.34 -3.93 1.84
N HIS A 261 3.71 -3.02 1.07
CA HIS A 261 4.16 -2.73 -0.27
C HIS A 261 5.53 -2.04 -0.31
N VAL A 262 5.87 -1.21 0.69
CA VAL A 262 7.20 -0.60 0.84
C VAL A 262 8.27 -1.62 1.24
N GLN A 263 7.91 -2.67 1.98
CA GLN A 263 8.80 -3.83 2.21
C GLN A 263 9.01 -4.63 0.92
N ARG A 264 7.98 -4.76 0.05
CA ARG A 264 8.18 -5.25 -1.33
C ARG A 264 9.09 -4.30 -2.14
N LEU A 265 9.00 -2.98 -1.93
CA LEU A 265 9.93 -1.96 -2.48
C LEU A 265 11.36 -2.06 -1.92
N GLY A 266 11.61 -2.80 -0.84
CA GLY A 266 12.98 -3.09 -0.38
C GLY A 266 13.84 -3.75 -1.46
N ARG A 267 13.24 -4.45 -2.43
CA ARG A 267 13.93 -5.01 -3.61
C ARG A 267 14.25 -4.00 -4.70
N ILE A 268 13.56 -2.86 -4.68
CA ILE A 268 13.60 -1.78 -5.67
C ILE A 268 14.56 -0.68 -5.21
N LEU A 269 14.67 -0.51 -3.88
CA LEU A 269 15.65 0.34 -3.26
C LEU A 269 17.06 -0.23 -3.46
N ARG A 270 17.89 0.47 -4.25
CA ARG A 270 19.28 0.05 -4.52
C ARG A 270 20.28 1.03 -3.92
N ARG A 271 21.43 0.52 -3.49
CA ARG A 271 22.56 1.34 -3.06
C ARG A 271 23.12 2.11 -4.25
N ARG A 272 23.52 3.36 -4.04
CA ARG A 272 24.24 4.17 -5.03
C ARG A 272 25.58 4.57 -4.45
N GLU A 273 26.69 4.25 -5.12
CA GLU A 273 28.05 4.74 -4.82
C GLU A 273 28.34 4.94 -3.30
N GLY A 274 28.27 3.86 -2.52
CA GLY A 274 28.57 3.90 -1.07
C GLY A 274 27.48 4.49 -0.16
N LYS A 275 26.33 4.95 -0.70
CA LYS A 275 25.15 5.38 0.07
C LYS A 275 24.10 4.27 0.13
N HIS A 276 23.65 3.99 1.36
CA HIS A 276 22.51 3.10 1.61
C HIS A 276 21.21 3.75 1.11
N ALA A 277 20.27 2.92 0.67
CA ALA A 277 18.93 3.40 0.37
C ALA A 277 18.24 3.87 1.67
N ILE A 278 17.41 4.92 1.58
CA ILE A 278 16.75 5.50 2.75
C ILE A 278 15.25 5.49 2.55
N LEU A 279 14.53 5.01 3.56
CA LEU A 279 13.08 5.08 3.65
C LEU A 279 12.69 6.08 4.73
N TYR A 280 12.04 7.18 4.35
CA TYR A 280 11.45 8.14 5.26
C TYR A 280 9.97 7.81 5.51
N GLU A 281 9.56 7.74 6.78
CA GLU A 281 8.16 7.60 7.19
C GLU A 281 7.74 8.88 7.93
N VAL A 282 6.86 9.69 7.34
CA VAL A 282 6.39 10.95 7.94
C VAL A 282 5.04 10.74 8.61
N ILE A 283 4.93 11.02 9.91
CA ILE A 283 3.73 10.71 10.71
C ILE A 283 3.26 11.96 11.46
N SER A 284 1.97 12.28 11.35
CA SER A 284 1.36 13.33 12.17
C SER A 284 1.12 12.85 13.60
N ARG A 285 1.75 13.50 14.58
CA ARG A 285 1.59 13.21 16.02
C ARG A 285 0.17 13.44 16.51
N ASN A 286 -0.24 12.63 17.49
CA ASN A 286 -1.55 12.71 18.14
C ASN A 286 -2.72 12.61 17.15
N THR A 287 -2.55 11.85 16.07
CA THR A 287 -3.59 11.58 15.08
C THR A 287 -3.93 10.10 15.02
N VAL A 288 -4.90 9.75 14.16
CA VAL A 288 -5.14 8.35 13.81
C VAL A 288 -3.91 7.63 13.29
N GLU A 289 -2.94 8.32 12.71
CA GLU A 289 -1.70 7.71 12.23
C GLU A 289 -0.82 7.22 13.37
N ASP A 290 -0.73 7.97 14.48
CA ASP A 290 0.06 7.57 15.65
C ASP A 290 -0.47 6.28 16.27
N ARG A 291 -1.81 6.12 16.38
CA ARG A 291 -2.41 4.88 16.89
C ARG A 291 -2.14 3.68 15.98
N ILE A 292 -2.26 3.87 14.66
CA ILE A 292 -1.95 2.80 13.71
C ILE A 292 -0.45 2.48 13.79
N SER A 293 0.41 3.48 13.93
CA SER A 293 1.84 3.34 14.11
C SER A 293 2.24 2.62 15.42
N ARG A 294 1.55 2.89 16.54
CA ARG A 294 1.81 2.25 17.84
C ARG A 294 1.35 0.80 17.90
N ARG A 295 0.16 0.46 17.37
CA ARG A 295 -0.30 -0.93 17.27
C ARG A 295 0.66 -1.81 16.45
N ARG A 296 1.36 -1.22 15.47
CA ARG A 296 2.41 -1.89 14.67
C ARG A 296 3.65 -2.29 15.48
N ARG A 297 4.05 -1.52 16.51
CA ARG A 297 5.22 -1.82 17.36
C ARG A 297 5.09 -3.13 18.14
N GLN A 298 3.86 -3.59 18.36
CA GLN A 298 3.60 -4.85 19.09
C GLN A 298 3.63 -6.08 18.17
N HIS A 299 3.48 -5.91 16.85
CA HIS A 299 3.57 -7.00 15.87
C HIS A 299 4.97 -7.13 15.26
N ASP A 300 5.65 -6.00 14.98
CA ASP A 300 7.04 -6.00 14.54
C ASP A 300 7.95 -6.12 15.77
N ALA A 301 8.26 -7.36 16.17
CA ALA A 301 9.25 -7.64 17.19
C ALA A 301 10.61 -6.99 16.83
N TYR A 302 10.91 -5.89 17.52
CA TYR A 302 12.20 -5.25 17.78
C TYR A 302 13.30 -5.23 16.68
N ASP A 303 13.71 -3.99 16.39
CA ASP A 303 15.07 -3.52 16.12
C ASP A 303 15.68 -3.67 14.72
N GLY A 304 15.52 -2.61 13.92
CA GLY A 304 16.56 -2.15 13.00
C GLY A 304 17.09 -0.82 13.55
N LYS A 305 18.27 -0.86 14.17
CA LYS A 305 18.99 0.25 14.84
C LYS A 305 18.43 1.64 14.54
N GLN A 306 17.54 2.11 15.40
CA GLN A 306 17.14 3.52 15.42
C GLN A 306 18.33 4.35 15.89
N ARG A 307 18.90 5.16 14.99
CA ARG A 307 19.68 6.33 15.42
C ARG A 307 18.74 7.52 15.37
N GLU A 308 18.23 7.90 16.54
CA GLU A 308 17.73 9.25 16.76
C GLU A 308 18.91 10.20 16.59
N ILE A 309 18.83 11.10 15.61
CA ILE A 309 19.71 12.27 15.54
C ILE A 309 18.76 13.47 15.43
N PHE A 310 18.96 14.38 16.39
CA PHE A 310 18.22 15.62 16.64
C PHE A 310 18.00 16.49 15.40
#